data_AF-A0A957CNT8-F1
#
_entry.id   AF-A0A957CNT8-F1
#
_cell.length_a   1.000
_cell.length_b   1.000
_cell.length_c   1.000
_cell.angle_alpha   90.00
_cell.angle_beta   90.00
_cell.angle_gamma   90.00
#
_symmetry.space_group_name_H-M   'P 1'
#
loop_
_entity.id
_entity.type
_entity.pdbx_description
1 polymer ?
#
loop_
_entity_poly.entity_id
_entity_poly.type
_entity_poly.pdbx_seq_one_letter_code
_entity_poly.pdbx_strand_id
1 'polypeptide(L)' 'LLDIPALLATSDAIPLASLSSGSCLVIKQGVTSIENVRLALDDIAHLNMLGVILNQAVIKTPKLFLRFIPQE' A
#
# COMPACT_ATOMS: atom_id res chain seq x y z
N LEU A 1 14.71 0.92 -5.98
CA LEU A 1 13.24 0.94 -5.84
C LEU A 1 12.66 0.67 -7.21
N LEU A 2 11.84 -0.38 -7.33
CA LEU A 2 11.14 -0.69 -8.58
C LEU A 2 9.74 -0.11 -8.45
N ASP A 3 9.39 0.81 -9.34
CA ASP A 3 7.99 1.19 -9.54
C ASP A 3 7.38 0.20 -10.52
N ILE A 4 6.28 -0.42 -10.11
CA ILE A 4 5.64 -1.51 -10.86
C ILE A 4 4.19 -1.14 -11.13
N PRO A 5 3.58 -1.70 -12.19
CA PRO A 5 2.17 -1.47 -12.47
C PRO A 5 1.26 -1.83 -11.29
N ALA A 6 0.06 -1.24 -11.27
CA ALA A 6 -0.93 -1.59 -10.27
C ALA A 6 -1.31 -3.08 -10.34
N LEU A 7 -1.29 -3.74 -9.18
CA LEU A 7 -1.48 -5.19 -9.05
C LEU A 7 -2.76 -5.70 -9.72
N LEU A 8 -3.87 -5.01 -9.49
CA LEU A 8 -5.18 -5.40 -10.04
C LEU A 8 -5.39 -4.94 -11.50
N ALA A 9 -4.42 -4.24 -12.09
CA ALA A 9 -4.51 -3.77 -13.47
C ALA A 9 -3.80 -4.69 -14.47
N THR A 10 -2.80 -5.47 -14.03
CA THR A 10 -2.04 -6.38 -14.91
C THR A 10 -1.43 -7.54 -14.13
N SER A 11 -1.29 -8.69 -14.80
CA SER A 11 -0.60 -9.88 -14.28
C SER A 11 0.91 -9.69 -14.09
N ASP A 12 1.51 -8.69 -14.75
CA ASP A 12 2.97 -8.52 -14.77
C ASP A 12 3.53 -7.97 -13.47
N ALA A 13 2.68 -7.41 -12.60
CA ALA A 13 3.09 -6.80 -11.34
C ALA A 13 3.73 -7.81 -10.37
N ILE A 14 3.18 -9.03 -10.26
CA ILE A 14 3.67 -10.05 -9.31
C ILE A 14 5.06 -10.57 -9.70
N PRO A 15 5.30 -11.00 -10.97
CA PRO A 15 6.64 -11.39 -11.39
C PRO A 15 7.68 -10.30 -11.16
N LEU A 16 7.35 -9.04 -11.46
CA LEU A 16 8.25 -7.91 -11.22
C LEU A 16 8.53 -7.70 -9.73
N ALA A 17 7.51 -7.79 -8.88
CA ALA A 17 7.65 -7.68 -7.43
C ALA A 17 8.54 -8.79 -6.84
N SER A 18 8.49 -10.00 -7.42
CA SER A 18 9.29 -11.16 -6.97
C SER A 18 10.80 -11.01 -7.17
N LEU A 19 11.22 -10.09 -8.05
CA LEU A 19 12.63 -9.77 -8.27
C LEU A 19 13.21 -8.87 -7.18
N SER A 20 12.37 -8.29 -6.32
CA SER A 20 12.80 -7.42 -5.23
C SER A 20 13.12 -8.22 -3.97
N SER A 21 14.01 -7.69 -3.12
CA SER A 21 14.26 -8.26 -1.80
C SER A 21 13.13 -7.99 -0.79
N GLY A 22 12.18 -7.11 -1.13
CA GLY A 22 11.05 -6.74 -0.29
C GLY A 22 10.14 -5.74 -0.99
N SER A 23 8.84 -5.90 -0.79
CA SER A 23 7.77 -5.15 -1.47
C SER A 23 6.92 -4.36 -0.48
N CYS A 24 6.38 -3.23 -0.91
CA CYS A 24 5.35 -2.51 -0.17
C CYS A 24 4.11 -2.30 -1.04
N LEU A 25 2.93 -2.40 -0.43
CA LEU A 25 1.66 -2.17 -1.13
C LEU A 25 1.22 -0.73 -0.86
N VAL A 26 1.06 0.07 -1.92
CA VAL A 26 0.55 1.44 -1.81
C VAL A 26 -0.95 1.45 -2.05
N ILE A 27 -1.71 1.99 -1.11
CA ILE A 27 -3.17 2.08 -1.15
C ILE A 27 -3.57 3.54 -1.02
N LYS A 28 -4.48 4.02 -1.86
CA LYS A 28 -4.98 5.40 -1.76
C LYS A 28 -6.26 5.46 -0.93
N GLN A 29 -6.23 6.22 0.16
CA GLN A 29 -7.42 6.39 1.01
C GLN A 29 -8.56 7.05 0.21
N GLY A 30 -9.78 6.55 0.40
CA GLY A 30 -10.98 7.08 -0.23
C GLY A 30 -11.15 6.72 -1.71
N VAL A 31 -10.19 5.99 -2.30
CA VAL A 31 -10.26 5.52 -3.70
C VAL A 31 -10.25 3.99 -3.77
N THR A 32 -9.29 3.34 -3.11
CA THR A 32 -9.19 1.88 -3.13
C THR A 32 -10.19 1.26 -2.13
N SER A 33 -11.07 0.38 -2.62
CA SER A 33 -12.05 -0.32 -1.77
C SER A 33 -11.37 -1.36 -0.88
N ILE A 34 -11.97 -1.65 0.28
CA ILE A 34 -11.46 -2.69 1.20
C ILE A 34 -11.41 -4.06 0.51
N GLU A 35 -12.38 -4.36 -0.35
CA GLU A 35 -12.42 -5.60 -1.13
C GLU A 35 -11.21 -5.73 -2.06
N ASN A 36 -10.90 -4.67 -2.82
CA ASN A 36 -9.72 -4.64 -3.68
C ASN A 36 -8.42 -4.77 -2.87
N VAL A 37 -8.36 -4.18 -1.68
CA VAL A 37 -7.21 -4.34 -0.79
C VAL A 37 -7.05 -5.79 -0.34
N ARG A 38 -8.15 -6.47 0.02
CA ARG A 38 -8.11 -7.88 0.43
C ARG A 38 -7.65 -8.78 -0.71
N LEU A 39 -8.25 -8.63 -1.89
CA LEU A 39 -7.85 -9.37 -3.09
C LEU A 39 -6.36 -9.16 -3.39
N ALA A 40 -5.90 -7.92 -3.34
CA ALA A 40 -4.50 -7.59 -3.55
C ALA A 40 -3.56 -8.26 -2.53
N LEU A 41 -3.95 -8.27 -1.25
CA LEU A 41 -3.17 -8.90 -0.18
C LEU A 41 -3.13 -10.43 -0.31
N ASP A 42 -4.23 -11.05 -0.71
CA ASP A 42 -4.30 -12.49 -0.96
C ASP A 42 -3.39 -12.89 -2.13
N ASP A 43 -3.40 -12.11 -3.23
CA ASP A 43 -2.57 -12.36 -4.41
C ASP A 43 -1.07 -12.27 -4.10
N ILE A 44 -0.65 -11.34 -3.23
CA ILE A 44 0.77 -11.11 -2.89
C ILE A 44 1.22 -11.78 -1.59
N ALA A 45 0.39 -12.62 -0.97
CA ALA A 45 0.67 -13.26 0.31
C ALA A 45 1.96 -14.11 0.30
N HIS A 46 2.41 -14.53 -0.87
CA HIS A 46 3.63 -15.32 -1.10
C HIS A 46 4.90 -14.46 -1.28
N LEU A 47 4.78 -13.14 -1.40
CA LEU A 47 5.90 -12.22 -1.55
C LEU A 47 6.43 -11.73 -0.20
N ASN A 48 7.69 -11.31 -0.15
CA ASN A 48 8.25 -10.67 1.04
C ASN A 48 7.69 -9.24 1.21
N MET A 49 6.55 -9.11 1.89
CA MET A 49 5.90 -7.83 2.13
C MET A 49 6.49 -7.12 3.36
N LEU A 50 7.08 -5.94 3.14
CA LEU A 50 7.58 -5.06 4.20
C LEU A 50 6.45 -4.31 4.91
N GLY A 51 5.33 -4.09 4.22
CA GLY A 51 4.16 -3.44 4.78
C GLY A 51 3.28 -2.76 3.73
N VAL A 52 2.37 -1.93 4.24
CA VAL A 52 1.37 -1.21 3.45
C VAL A 52 1.53 0.29 3.70
N ILE A 53 1.50 1.07 2.63
CA ILE A 53 1.53 2.54 2.67
C ILE A 53 0.13 3.05 2.35
N LEU A 54 -0.52 3.67 3.32
CA LEU A 54 -1.77 4.39 3.09
C LEU A 54 -1.45 5.81 2.58
N ASN A 55 -1.50 5.98 1.26
CA ASN A 55 -1.21 7.23 0.60
C ASN A 55 -2.41 8.19 0.65
N GLN A 56 -2.12 9.49 0.69
CA GLN A 56 -3.09 10.59 0.78
C GLN A 56 -4.06 10.42 1.95
N ALA A 57 -3.53 9.96 3.09
CA ALA A 57 -4.29 9.79 4.30
C ALA A 57 -4.78 11.15 4.85
N VAL A 58 -6.08 11.39 4.74
CA VAL A 58 -6.82 12.43 5.46
C VAL A 58 -7.23 11.89 6.82
N ILE A 59 -6.53 12.36 7.84
CA ILE A 59 -6.80 11.97 9.23
C ILE A 59 -7.66 13.05 9.88
N LYS A 60 -8.87 12.69 10.36
CA LYS A 60 -9.76 13.60 11.11
C LYS A 60 -9.38 13.65 12.59
N THR A 61 -8.09 13.78 12.89
CA THR A 61 -7.59 13.87 14.27
C THR A 61 -7.89 15.26 14.84
N PRO A 62 -8.48 15.37 16.05
CA PRO A 62 -8.68 16.67 16.68
C PRO A 62 -7.36 17.42 16.87
N LYS A 63 -7.39 18.75 16.69
CA LYS A 63 -6.18 19.61 16.69
C LYS A 63 -5.30 19.46 17.94
N LEU A 64 -5.90 19.15 19.09
CA LEU A 64 -5.17 18.91 20.33
C LEU A 64 -4.21 17.72 20.22
N PHE A 65 -4.62 16.66 19.54
CA PHE A 65 -3.83 15.44 19.39
C PHE A 65 -2.82 15.51 18.23
N LEU A 66 -3.09 16.33 17.21
CA LEU A 66 -2.16 16.54 16.08
C LEU A 66 -0.77 17.02 16.54
N ARG A 67 -0.69 17.75 17.66
CA ARG A 67 0.58 18.23 18.25
C ARG A 67 1.53 17.11 18.70
N PHE A 68 1.02 15.90 18.92
CA PHE A 68 1.82 14.75 19.33
C PHE A 68 2.22 13.86 18.15
N ILE A 69 1.76 14.18 16.93
CA ILE A 69 2.13 13.46 15.72
C ILE A 69 3.33 14.18 15.08
N PRO A 70 4.49 13.51 14.92
CA PRO A 70 5.63 14.08 14.21
C PRO A 70 5.22 14.54 12.81
N GLN A 71 5.52 15.79 12.48
CA GLN A 71 5.32 16.37 11.15
C GLN A 71 6.72 16.47 10.51
N GLU A 72 7.22 15.37 9.96
CA GLU A 72 8.39 15.39 9.07
C GLU A 72 7.93 15.29 7.61
#